data_AF-A0A9P8D6V5-F1
#
_entry.id   AF-A0A9P8D6V5-F1
#
_cell.length_a   1.000
_cell.length_b   1.000
_cell.length_c   1.000
_cell.angle_alpha   90.00
_cell.angle_beta   90.00
_cell.angle_gamma   90.00
#
_symmetry.space_group_name_H-M   'P 1'
#
loop_
_entity.id
_entity.type
_entity.pdbx_description
1 polymer ?
#
loop_
_entity_poly.entity_id
_entity_poly.type
_entity_poly.pdbx_seq_one_letter_code
_entity_poly.pdbx_strand_id
1 'polypeptide(L)'
;MRSDVQDLARQHPGLAEKYRTLQSELDQRVDHGRATNTQSQDPINRRHAAAREFTELAAEIRKLPGFEDFMLSYMEDKICGASERGPIVLINVSRLRCDALIVSDSQVRTLELPSITLEELERKVKPWTLATSQTLQWLWDTIMSPILNKLGFTDIPTTGKWPHVWWIPTGPLVQLPLHAAGYHRQQGSEALLDRVISSYGFSIRNIIRGRRDSTKSSSNSDQALLVAMEHTPGYDMLSFANEKVELIDGMARSMKLESIIPTHTNNEVIRYLSDCRIFHFAGHGLAHTEDHRRVVSY
;
A
#
# COMPACT_ATOMS: atom_id res chain seq x y z
N MET A 1 11.89 2.08 -4.59
CA MET A 1 12.11 0.72 -5.11
C MET A 1 11.33 0.49 -6.39
N ARG A 2 9.98 0.51 -6.42
CA ARG A 2 9.23 0.15 -7.64
C ARG A 2 9.47 1.08 -8.84
N SER A 3 9.46 2.41 -8.67
CA SER A 3 9.81 3.30 -9.79
C SER A 3 11.29 3.18 -10.16
N ASP A 4 12.21 3.10 -9.18
CA ASP A 4 13.64 2.97 -9.46
C ASP A 4 13.96 1.69 -10.24
N VAL A 5 13.29 0.58 -9.92
CA VAL A 5 13.47 -0.70 -10.62
C VAL A 5 12.76 -0.70 -11.98
N GLN A 6 11.67 0.05 -12.15
CA GLN A 6 11.04 0.26 -13.45
C GLN A 6 11.91 1.14 -14.36
N ASP A 7 12.47 2.22 -13.82
CA ASP A 7 13.42 3.10 -14.51
C ASP A 7 14.70 2.32 -14.83
N LEU A 8 15.19 1.49 -13.90
CA LEU A 8 16.31 0.57 -14.13
C LEU A 8 15.97 -0.45 -15.22
N ALA A 9 14.75 -0.98 -15.25
CA ALA A 9 14.34 -1.92 -16.30
C ALA A 9 14.27 -1.27 -17.69
N ARG A 10 13.92 0.02 -17.76
CA ARG A 10 13.91 0.79 -19.02
C ARG A 10 15.31 1.14 -19.50
N GLN A 11 16.22 1.52 -18.60
CA GLN A 11 17.54 2.03 -18.96
C GLN A 11 18.64 0.94 -18.93
N HIS A 12 18.53 -0.03 -18.04
CA HIS A 12 19.52 -1.09 -17.77
C HIS A 12 18.84 -2.45 -17.50
N PRO A 13 18.19 -3.08 -18.50
CA PRO A 13 17.36 -4.27 -18.33
C PRO A 13 18.09 -5.47 -17.71
N GLY A 14 19.38 -5.68 -18.03
CA GLY A 14 20.17 -6.79 -17.47
C GLY A 14 20.40 -6.67 -15.96
N LEU A 15 20.67 -5.45 -15.47
CA LEU A 15 20.84 -5.20 -14.04
C LEU A 15 19.50 -5.32 -13.29
N ALA A 16 18.40 -4.88 -13.92
CA ALA A 16 17.06 -5.05 -13.36
C ALA A 16 16.68 -6.53 -13.21
N GLU A 17 17.07 -7.37 -14.16
CA GLU A 17 16.79 -8.81 -14.08
C GLU A 17 17.62 -9.50 -13.01
N LYS A 18 18.93 -9.24 -12.97
CA LYS A 18 19.82 -9.75 -11.90
C LYS A 18 19.31 -9.34 -10.51
N TYR A 19 18.83 -8.10 -10.40
CA TYR A 19 18.25 -7.58 -9.17
C TYR A 19 16.98 -8.34 -8.74
N ARG A 20 16.06 -8.62 -9.68
CA ARG A 20 14.84 -9.39 -9.38
C ARG A 20 15.15 -10.82 -8.97
N THR A 21 16.12 -11.46 -9.63
CA THR A 21 16.56 -12.83 -9.27
C THR A 21 17.08 -12.89 -7.85
N LEU A 22 18.02 -12.01 -7.50
CA LEU A 22 18.58 -11.95 -6.15
C LEU A 22 17.53 -11.55 -5.10
N GLN A 23 16.60 -10.66 -5.44
CA GLN A 23 15.47 -10.33 -4.58
C GLN A 23 14.59 -11.57 -4.34
N SER A 24 14.27 -12.32 -5.39
CA SER A 24 13.46 -13.55 -5.26
C SER A 24 14.17 -14.60 -4.41
N GLU A 25 15.49 -14.75 -4.54
CA GLU A 25 16.28 -15.70 -3.74
C GLU A 25 16.33 -15.30 -2.25
N LEU A 26 16.34 -13.99 -1.97
CA LEU A 26 16.21 -13.46 -0.61
C LEU A 26 14.78 -13.57 -0.06
N ASP A 27 13.77 -13.49 -0.91
CA ASP A 27 12.35 -13.57 -0.51
C ASP A 27 11.87 -15.04 -0.34
N GLN A 28 12.61 -16.03 -0.84
CA GLN A 28 12.30 -17.44 -0.62
C GLN A 28 12.33 -17.79 0.88
N ARG A 29 11.18 -18.24 1.39
CA ARG A 29 11.01 -18.74 2.77
C ARG A 29 11.87 -20.00 2.94
N VAL A 30 12.72 -20.02 3.98
CA VAL A 30 13.32 -21.28 4.44
C VAL A 30 12.23 -22.02 5.21
N ASP A 31 11.58 -23.00 4.58
CA ASP A 31 10.65 -23.89 5.27
C ASP A 31 11.45 -24.78 6.26
N HIS A 32 11.51 -24.34 7.51
CA HIS A 32 11.93 -25.19 8.63
C HIS A 32 10.73 -26.05 9.07
N GLY A 33 10.39 -27.04 8.24
CA GLY A 33 9.33 -28.00 8.51
C GLY A 33 9.75 -29.43 8.17
N ARG A 34 10.19 -30.17 9.19
CA ARG A 34 10.39 -31.64 9.24
C ARG A 34 11.29 -32.26 8.16
N ALA A 35 12.58 -32.32 8.43
CA ALA A 35 13.43 -33.42 7.97
C ALA A 35 14.34 -33.87 9.11
N THR A 36 14.05 -35.08 9.60
CA THR A 36 14.98 -35.90 10.37
C THR A 36 16.19 -36.26 9.49
N ASN A 37 17.38 -36.23 10.10
CA ASN A 37 18.69 -36.70 9.59
C ASN A 37 19.51 -35.75 8.70
N THR A 38 20.65 -35.33 9.29
CA THR A 38 21.99 -35.09 8.71
C THR A 38 22.12 -34.43 7.33
N GLN A 39 22.78 -33.26 7.32
CA GLN A 39 23.34 -32.50 6.19
C GLN A 39 22.37 -31.57 5.43
N SER A 40 22.23 -30.30 5.87
CA SER A 40 21.79 -29.21 4.98
C SER A 40 22.20 -27.83 5.53
N GLN A 41 23.50 -27.51 5.49
CA GLN A 41 24.01 -26.14 5.67
C GLN A 41 23.83 -25.26 4.41
N ASP A 42 23.34 -25.84 3.32
CA ASP A 42 23.23 -25.23 2.00
C ASP A 42 22.25 -24.04 1.90
N PRO A 43 21.04 -24.08 2.49
CA PRO A 43 20.04 -23.00 2.29
C PRO A 43 20.41 -21.68 2.96
N ILE A 44 20.98 -21.74 4.16
CA ILE A 44 21.39 -20.55 4.93
C ILE A 44 22.61 -19.89 4.27
N ASN A 45 23.60 -20.70 3.85
CA ASN A 45 24.78 -20.21 3.15
C ASN A 45 24.41 -19.54 1.81
N ARG A 46 23.47 -20.12 1.07
CA ARG A 46 22.95 -19.56 -0.17
C ARG A 46 22.25 -18.21 0.04
N ARG A 47 21.42 -18.08 1.08
CA ARG A 47 20.79 -16.81 1.45
C ARG A 47 21.81 -15.74 1.83
N HIS A 48 22.86 -16.09 2.58
CA HIS A 48 23.94 -15.16 2.93
C HIS A 48 24.80 -14.76 1.73
N ALA A 49 25.02 -15.66 0.76
CA ALA A 49 25.67 -15.34 -0.51
C ALA A 49 24.80 -14.37 -1.34
N ALA A 50 23.51 -14.69 -1.52
CA ALA A 50 22.55 -13.82 -2.21
C ALA A 50 22.45 -12.44 -1.56
N ALA A 51 22.51 -12.33 -0.22
CA ALA A 51 22.49 -11.04 0.48
C ALA A 51 23.74 -10.18 0.19
N ARG A 52 24.91 -10.82 0.08
CA ARG A 52 26.15 -10.13 -0.30
C ARG A 52 26.10 -9.67 -1.76
N GLU A 53 25.74 -10.57 -2.66
CA GLU A 53 25.59 -10.26 -4.10
C GLU A 53 24.53 -9.16 -4.34
N PHE A 54 23.45 -9.17 -3.58
CA PHE A 54 22.41 -8.13 -3.63
C PHE A 54 22.94 -6.77 -3.18
N THR A 55 23.77 -6.74 -2.14
CA THR A 55 24.41 -5.52 -1.64
C THR A 55 25.42 -4.96 -2.64
N GLU A 56 26.23 -5.82 -3.24
CA GLU A 56 27.22 -5.46 -4.27
C GLU A 56 26.53 -4.94 -5.54
N LEU A 57 25.49 -5.63 -6.01
CA LEU A 57 24.70 -5.20 -7.16
C LEU A 57 24.04 -3.84 -6.91
N ALA A 58 23.48 -3.62 -5.71
CA ALA A 58 22.92 -2.31 -5.36
C ALA A 58 24.00 -1.21 -5.41
N ALA A 59 25.23 -1.49 -4.99
CA ALA A 59 26.34 -0.54 -5.08
C ALA A 59 26.80 -0.29 -6.52
N GLU A 60 26.73 -1.30 -7.40
CA GLU A 60 27.02 -1.16 -8.83
C GLU A 60 25.97 -0.26 -9.52
N ILE A 61 24.68 -0.50 -9.26
CA ILE A 61 23.59 0.30 -9.81
C ILE A 61 23.72 1.78 -9.41
N ARG A 62 24.17 2.06 -8.17
CA ARG A 62 24.41 3.44 -7.70
C ARG A 62 25.49 4.21 -8.44
N LYS A 63 26.35 3.54 -9.21
CA LYS A 63 27.37 4.22 -10.03
C LYS A 63 26.81 4.76 -11.34
N LEU A 64 25.58 4.42 -11.70
CA LEU A 64 24.94 4.84 -12.93
C LEU A 64 24.31 6.24 -12.76
N PRO A 65 24.44 7.13 -13.77
CA PRO A 65 23.78 8.43 -13.74
C PRO A 65 22.26 8.29 -13.54
N GLY A 66 21.71 8.98 -12.53
CA GLY A 66 20.29 8.94 -12.18
C GLY A 66 19.88 7.81 -11.23
N PHE A 67 20.82 6.95 -10.82
CA PHE A 67 20.60 5.85 -9.87
C PHE A 67 21.43 5.98 -8.59
N GLU A 68 22.04 7.13 -8.32
CA GLU A 68 22.95 7.36 -7.19
C GLU A 68 22.29 7.05 -5.83
N ASP A 69 20.97 7.27 -5.75
CA ASP A 69 20.12 6.97 -4.59
C ASP A 69 19.43 5.59 -4.66
N PHE A 70 19.84 4.71 -5.57
CA PHE A 70 19.22 3.39 -5.74
C PHE A 70 19.41 2.57 -4.48
N MET A 71 18.31 2.12 -3.86
CA MET A 71 18.35 1.35 -2.60
C MET A 71 19.08 2.02 -1.42
N LEU A 72 19.50 3.28 -1.51
CA LEU A 72 19.97 4.01 -0.34
C LEU A 72 18.75 4.29 0.54
N SER A 73 18.91 4.08 1.85
CA SER A 73 17.92 4.55 2.81
C SER A 73 17.77 6.06 2.61
N TYR A 74 16.54 6.55 2.63
CA TYR A 74 16.35 7.98 2.84
C TYR A 74 17.05 8.32 4.16
N MET A 75 17.90 9.37 4.14
CA MET A 75 18.50 9.92 5.35
C MET A 75 17.41 10.06 6.42
N GLU A 76 17.74 9.76 7.67
CA GLU A 76 16.79 9.75 8.79
C GLU A 76 15.92 11.01 8.80
N ASP A 77 16.52 12.18 8.55
CA ASP A 77 15.84 13.47 8.41
C ASP A 77 14.70 13.46 7.37
N LYS A 78 14.87 12.80 6.23
CA LYS A 78 13.84 12.70 5.18
C LYS A 78 12.73 11.72 5.56
N ILE A 79 13.03 10.68 6.33
CA ILE A 79 12.03 9.75 6.87
C ILE A 79 11.20 10.45 7.94
N CYS A 80 11.87 11.17 8.83
CA CYS A 80 11.28 11.98 9.88
C CYS A 80 10.41 13.12 9.30
N GLY A 81 10.91 13.85 8.31
CA GLY A 81 10.12 14.85 7.56
C GLY A 81 8.92 14.24 6.80
N ALA A 82 8.96 12.94 6.48
CA ALA A 82 7.80 12.25 5.94
C ALA A 82 6.65 12.12 6.95
N SER A 83 6.83 12.44 8.24
CA SER A 83 5.73 12.48 9.21
C SER A 83 5.03 13.84 9.31
N GLU A 84 5.47 14.87 8.57
CA GLU A 84 4.90 16.23 8.63
C GLU A 84 3.39 16.30 8.33
N ARG A 85 2.89 15.46 7.41
CA ARG A 85 1.45 15.37 7.09
C ARG A 85 0.75 14.23 7.83
N GLY A 86 1.19 13.97 9.07
CA GLY A 86 0.69 12.92 9.93
C GLY A 86 1.62 11.69 10.03
N PRO A 87 1.48 10.91 11.11
CA PRO A 87 2.35 9.78 11.38
C PRO A 87 2.26 8.70 10.30
N ILE A 88 3.39 8.03 10.07
CA ILE A 88 3.48 6.86 9.20
C ILE A 88 3.67 5.63 10.07
N VAL A 89 2.82 4.63 9.88
CA VAL A 89 2.85 3.38 10.65
C VAL A 89 3.07 2.20 9.71
N LEU A 90 4.25 1.58 9.81
CA LEU A 90 4.55 0.32 9.14
C LEU A 90 4.23 -0.84 10.08
N ILE A 91 3.40 -1.77 9.62
CA ILE A 91 2.96 -2.92 10.43
C ILE A 91 3.58 -4.18 9.84
N ASN A 92 4.45 -4.81 10.62
CA ASN A 92 5.10 -6.06 10.30
C ASN A 92 4.50 -7.20 11.14
N VAL A 93 4.03 -8.26 10.47
CA VAL A 93 3.58 -9.49 11.12
C VAL A 93 4.38 -10.64 10.54
N SER A 94 5.24 -11.26 11.37
CA SER A 94 6.14 -12.32 10.95
C SER A 94 6.29 -13.38 12.05
N ARG A 95 6.87 -14.55 11.71
CA ARG A 95 7.18 -15.60 12.69
C ARG A 95 8.21 -15.18 13.74
N LEU A 96 9.06 -14.20 13.42
CA LEU A 96 10.12 -13.75 14.32
C LEU A 96 9.58 -12.72 15.31
N ARG A 97 8.94 -11.68 14.80
CA ARG A 97 8.33 -10.60 15.58
C ARG A 97 7.13 -10.00 14.86
N CYS A 98 6.20 -9.48 15.65
CA CYS A 98 5.09 -8.67 15.19
C CYS A 98 5.20 -7.28 15.83
N ASP A 99 5.38 -6.25 15.01
CA ASP A 99 5.71 -4.90 15.46
C ASP A 99 5.02 -3.86 14.57
N ALA A 100 4.74 -2.69 15.16
CA ALA A 100 4.46 -1.46 14.45
C ALA A 100 5.67 -0.52 14.57
N LEU A 101 6.25 -0.13 13.44
CA LEU A 101 7.23 0.95 13.35
C LEU A 101 6.48 2.25 13.09
N ILE A 102 6.52 3.16 14.05
CA ILE A 102 5.81 4.43 14.05
C ILE A 102 6.82 5.54 13.79
N VAL A 103 6.60 6.30 12.72
CA VAL A 103 7.35 7.51 12.39
C VAL A 103 6.46 8.72 12.72
N SER A 104 6.81 9.44 13.77
CA SER A 104 6.11 10.65 14.23
C SER A 104 7.10 11.58 14.93
N ASP A 105 6.80 12.88 14.98
CA ASP A 105 7.58 13.88 15.73
C ASP A 105 9.09 13.83 15.44
N SER A 106 9.43 13.57 14.17
CA SER A 106 10.80 13.38 13.71
C SER A 106 11.58 12.26 14.41
N GLN A 107 10.89 11.20 14.84
CA GLN A 107 11.48 10.03 15.47
C GLN A 107 10.86 8.74 14.92
N VAL A 108 11.62 7.65 15.00
CA VAL A 108 11.13 6.29 14.73
C VAL A 108 11.02 5.55 16.06
N ARG A 109 9.83 5.02 16.35
CA ARG A 109 9.54 4.25 17.57
C ARG A 109 8.97 2.89 17.19
N THR A 110 9.38 1.86 17.92
CA THR A 110 8.82 0.51 17.77
C THR A 110 7.76 0.26 18.85
N LEU A 111 6.64 -0.32 18.44
CA LEU A 111 5.61 -0.85 19.33
C LEU A 111 5.47 -2.34 19.05
N GLU A 112 5.73 -3.18 20.04
CA GLU A 112 5.49 -4.62 19.92
C GLU A 112 3.99 -4.91 19.91
N LEU A 113 3.57 -5.87 19.08
CA LEU A 113 2.18 -6.29 18.94
C LEU A 113 2.04 -7.77 19.37
N PRO A 114 2.04 -8.06 20.69
CA PRO A 114 2.07 -9.44 21.19
C PRO A 114 0.76 -10.19 20.96
N SER A 115 -0.33 -9.48 20.74
CA SER A 115 -1.68 -10.06 20.58
C SER A 115 -1.97 -10.55 19.15
N ILE A 116 -1.00 -10.49 18.23
CA ILE A 116 -1.12 -11.01 16.87
C ILE A 116 0.03 -11.94 16.55
N THR A 117 -0.28 -13.02 15.84
CA THR A 117 0.72 -13.93 15.25
C THR A 117 0.48 -14.06 13.75
N LEU A 118 1.52 -14.49 13.03
CA LEU A 118 1.40 -14.76 11.59
C LEU A 118 0.40 -15.89 11.33
N GLU A 119 0.41 -16.95 12.15
CA GLU A 119 -0.48 -18.09 11.99
C GLU A 119 -1.94 -17.69 12.17
N GLU A 120 -2.24 -16.82 13.15
CA GLU A 120 -3.61 -16.32 13.33
C GLU A 120 -4.04 -15.42 12.16
N LEU A 121 -3.14 -14.56 11.69
CA LEU A 121 -3.39 -13.72 10.52
C LEU A 121 -3.68 -14.57 9.27
N GLU A 122 -2.83 -15.55 8.96
CA GLU A 122 -3.02 -16.45 7.81
C GLU A 122 -4.34 -17.24 7.90
N ARG A 123 -4.77 -17.61 9.12
CA ARG A 123 -6.08 -18.26 9.34
C ARG A 123 -7.27 -17.34 9.07
N LYS A 124 -7.14 -16.04 9.34
CA LYS A 124 -8.18 -15.00 9.15
C LYS A 124 -8.25 -14.49 7.71
N VAL A 125 -7.15 -14.56 6.96
CA VAL A 125 -7.09 -14.19 5.54
C VAL A 125 -7.58 -15.36 4.68
N LYS A 126 -8.86 -15.72 4.84
CA LYS A 126 -9.55 -16.68 3.97
C LYS A 126 -10.56 -15.94 3.09
N PRO A 127 -10.75 -16.37 1.83
CA PRO A 127 -11.82 -15.86 0.98
C PRO A 127 -13.14 -15.85 1.76
N TRP A 128 -13.93 -14.78 1.61
CA TRP A 128 -15.24 -14.57 2.26
C TRP A 128 -15.24 -14.22 3.77
N THR A 129 -14.09 -14.18 4.45
CA THR A 129 -14.01 -13.87 5.89
C THR A 129 -13.35 -12.53 6.23
N LEU A 130 -12.87 -11.80 5.21
CA LEU A 130 -12.00 -10.62 5.36
C LEU A 130 -12.69 -9.44 6.09
N ALA A 131 -14.02 -9.33 6.02
CA ALA A 131 -14.77 -8.21 6.59
C ALA A 131 -15.88 -8.63 7.57
N THR A 132 -15.76 -9.82 8.19
CA THR A 132 -16.72 -10.19 9.24
C THR A 132 -16.56 -9.29 10.46
N SER A 133 -17.64 -9.03 11.19
CA SER A 133 -17.57 -8.22 12.43
C SER A 133 -16.53 -8.77 13.42
N GLN A 134 -16.38 -10.10 13.51
CA GLN A 134 -15.37 -10.72 14.37
C GLN A 134 -13.94 -10.44 13.89
N THR A 135 -13.69 -10.39 12.58
CA THR A 135 -12.38 -10.01 12.03
C THR A 135 -12.08 -8.53 12.31
N LEU A 136 -13.07 -7.64 12.16
CA LEU A 136 -12.90 -6.21 12.42
C LEU A 136 -12.61 -5.89 13.89
N GLN A 137 -13.29 -6.58 14.81
CA GLN A 137 -13.05 -6.46 16.25
C GLN A 137 -11.66 -7.01 16.63
N TRP A 138 -11.28 -8.16 16.08
CA TRP A 138 -9.94 -8.71 16.29
C TRP A 138 -8.84 -7.77 15.78
N LEU A 139 -8.97 -7.19 14.58
CA LEU A 139 -8.03 -6.19 14.06
C LEU A 139 -7.92 -4.96 14.95
N TRP A 140 -9.05 -4.57 15.54
CA TRP A 140 -9.12 -3.45 16.47
C TRP A 140 -8.32 -3.74 17.73
N ASP A 141 -8.62 -4.84 18.42
CA ASP A 141 -7.99 -5.20 19.69
C ASP A 141 -6.49 -5.49 19.54
N THR A 142 -6.11 -6.19 18.46
CA THR A 142 -4.75 -6.73 18.30
C THR A 142 -3.76 -5.77 17.64
N ILE A 143 -4.26 -4.82 16.83
CA ILE A 143 -3.39 -3.95 16.03
C ILE A 143 -3.78 -2.47 16.21
N MET A 144 -5.02 -2.09 15.87
CA MET A 144 -5.35 -0.67 15.71
C MET A 144 -5.43 0.07 17.04
N SER A 145 -6.13 -0.47 18.04
CA SER A 145 -6.26 0.16 19.36
C SER A 145 -4.89 0.37 20.04
N PRO A 146 -3.97 -0.63 20.11
CA PRO A 146 -2.62 -0.42 20.64
C PRO A 146 -1.85 0.72 19.94
N ILE A 147 -1.95 0.79 18.61
CA ILE A 147 -1.27 1.83 17.83
C ILE A 147 -1.88 3.21 18.10
N LEU A 148 -3.22 3.33 18.11
CA LEU A 148 -3.88 4.60 18.39
C LEU A 148 -3.60 5.08 19.81
N ASN A 149 -3.59 4.18 20.80
CA ASN A 149 -3.19 4.49 22.17
C ASN A 149 -1.75 5.05 22.22
N LYS A 150 -0.83 4.45 21.46
CA LYS A 150 0.55 4.91 21.37
C LYS A 150 0.68 6.29 20.69
N LEU A 151 -0.17 6.57 19.72
CA LEU A 151 -0.25 7.87 19.02
C LEU A 151 -1.04 8.94 19.79
N GLY A 152 -1.80 8.56 20.83
CA GLY A 152 -2.69 9.45 21.56
C GLY A 152 -3.99 9.80 20.83
N PHE A 153 -4.39 9.02 19.82
CA PHE A 153 -5.62 9.22 19.05
C PHE A 153 -6.76 8.32 19.58
N THR A 154 -7.10 8.48 20.86
CA THR A 154 -8.01 7.58 21.58
C THR A 154 -9.48 7.97 21.48
N ASP A 155 -9.75 9.25 21.32
CA ASP A 155 -11.10 9.82 21.38
C ASP A 155 -11.56 10.33 20.01
N ILE A 156 -12.87 10.50 19.88
CA ILE A 156 -13.47 11.10 18.68
C ILE A 156 -13.02 12.57 18.59
N PRO A 157 -12.44 13.03 17.47
CA PRO A 157 -11.97 14.40 17.33
C PRO A 157 -13.12 15.42 17.49
N THR A 158 -13.05 16.27 18.51
CA THR A 158 -14.11 17.26 18.82
C THR A 158 -14.01 18.55 18.00
N THR A 159 -12.84 18.83 17.43
CA THR A 159 -12.53 20.13 16.78
C THR A 159 -12.79 20.15 15.27
N GLY A 160 -13.35 19.07 14.71
CA GLY A 160 -13.50 18.88 13.26
C GLY A 160 -12.18 18.70 12.50
N LYS A 161 -11.03 18.83 13.18
CA LYS A 161 -9.71 18.51 12.63
C LYS A 161 -9.36 17.07 12.97
N TRP A 162 -9.39 16.23 11.96
CA TRP A 162 -9.10 14.82 12.11
C TRP A 162 -7.60 14.55 11.94
N PRO A 163 -6.97 13.80 12.84
CA PRO A 163 -5.61 13.34 12.61
C PRO A 163 -5.58 12.40 11.40
N HIS A 164 -4.54 12.51 10.58
CA HIS A 164 -4.34 11.67 9.40
C HIS A 164 -3.21 10.69 9.66
N VAL A 165 -3.49 9.39 9.53
CA VAL A 165 -2.48 8.33 9.66
C VAL A 165 -2.23 7.66 8.31
N TRP A 166 -0.95 7.41 8.01
CA TRP A 166 -0.51 6.69 6.83
C TRP A 166 -0.09 5.25 7.18
N TRP A 167 -0.85 4.27 6.72
CA TRP A 167 -0.65 2.86 7.00
C TRP A 167 0.20 2.19 5.92
N ILE A 168 1.20 1.42 6.34
CA ILE A 168 1.99 0.55 5.47
C ILE A 168 1.85 -0.89 6.02
N PRO A 169 0.76 -1.60 5.68
CA PRO A 169 0.63 -3.01 6.02
C PRO A 169 1.59 -3.86 5.18
N THR A 170 2.00 -5.00 5.73
CA THR A 170 2.90 -5.94 5.03
C THR A 170 2.31 -7.36 5.01
N GLY A 171 2.76 -8.16 4.04
CA GLY A 171 2.34 -9.55 3.92
C GLY A 171 0.83 -9.74 3.78
N PRO A 172 0.24 -10.78 4.40
CA PRO A 172 -1.20 -11.06 4.31
C PRO A 172 -2.10 -9.94 4.85
N LEU A 173 -1.57 -9.05 5.70
CA LEU A 173 -2.33 -7.96 6.31
C LEU A 173 -2.87 -6.96 5.28
N VAL A 174 -2.23 -6.86 4.10
CA VAL A 174 -2.67 -6.00 2.99
C VAL A 174 -4.07 -6.35 2.50
N GLN A 175 -4.53 -7.58 2.72
CA GLN A 175 -5.86 -8.03 2.30
C GLN A 175 -6.98 -7.67 3.30
N LEU A 176 -6.63 -7.17 4.48
CA LEU A 176 -7.58 -6.90 5.55
C LEU A 176 -7.96 -5.40 5.60
N PRO A 177 -9.23 -5.09 5.87
CA PRO A 177 -9.73 -3.72 5.89
C PRO A 177 -9.36 -3.01 7.21
N LEU A 178 -8.07 -2.68 7.41
CA LEU A 178 -7.60 -2.09 8.67
C LEU A 178 -8.37 -0.82 9.06
N HIS A 179 -8.69 0.03 8.08
CA HIS A 179 -9.47 1.25 8.23
C HIS A 179 -10.86 1.01 8.84
N ALA A 180 -11.42 -0.19 8.67
CA ALA A 180 -12.71 -0.59 9.20
C ALA A 180 -12.61 -1.38 10.51
N ALA A 181 -11.43 -1.54 11.11
CA ALA A 181 -11.29 -2.22 12.40
C ALA A 181 -12.12 -1.50 13.47
N GLY A 182 -12.95 -2.26 14.20
CA GLY A 182 -13.75 -1.72 15.31
C GLY A 182 -15.01 -2.49 15.67
N TYR A 183 -15.66 -2.02 16.73
CA TYR A 183 -16.93 -2.50 17.26
C TYR A 183 -18.12 -1.74 16.66
N HIS A 184 -18.52 -2.09 15.44
CA HIS A 184 -19.59 -1.38 14.70
C HIS A 184 -21.04 -1.66 15.16
N ARG A 185 -21.25 -2.63 16.06
CA ARG A 185 -22.59 -3.05 16.51
C ARG A 185 -22.92 -2.66 17.95
N GLN A 186 -21.96 -2.07 18.67
CA GLN A 186 -22.14 -1.67 20.07
C GLN A 186 -22.46 -0.16 20.14
N GLN A 187 -23.14 0.27 21.21
CA GLN A 187 -23.31 1.69 21.49
C GLN A 187 -22.01 2.26 22.06
N GLY A 188 -21.54 3.37 21.47
CA GLY A 188 -20.21 3.94 21.72
C GLY A 188 -19.25 3.49 20.63
N SER A 189 -18.75 4.44 19.82
CA SER A 189 -17.95 4.04 18.66
C SER A 189 -16.52 3.71 19.07
N GLU A 190 -16.20 2.43 19.02
CA GLU A 190 -14.84 1.93 19.10
C GLU A 190 -14.37 1.44 17.74
N ALA A 191 -14.25 2.36 16.78
CA ALA A 191 -13.67 2.07 15.47
C ALA A 191 -12.56 3.05 15.08
N LEU A 192 -11.68 2.58 14.19
CA LEU A 192 -10.60 3.40 13.65
C LEU A 192 -11.13 4.58 12.82
N LEU A 193 -12.18 4.34 12.05
CA LEU A 193 -12.89 5.34 11.24
C LEU A 193 -13.38 6.53 12.05
N ASP A 194 -13.64 6.38 13.34
CA ASP A 194 -14.15 7.46 14.21
C ASP A 194 -13.04 8.27 14.89
N ARG A 195 -11.78 7.91 14.65
CA ARG A 195 -10.61 8.51 15.31
C ARG A 195 -9.65 9.19 14.35
N VAL A 196 -9.43 8.61 13.18
CA VAL A 196 -8.41 9.08 12.24
C VAL A 196 -8.87 8.97 10.79
N ILE A 197 -8.39 9.90 9.96
CA ILE A 197 -8.39 9.72 8.51
C ILE A 197 -7.29 8.71 8.18
N SER A 198 -7.62 7.69 7.40
CA SER A 198 -6.69 6.63 7.01
C SER A 198 -6.28 6.75 5.55
N SER A 199 -4.98 6.71 5.28
CA SER A 199 -4.44 6.51 3.93
C SER A 199 -3.40 5.41 3.93
N TYR A 200 -3.19 4.79 2.77
CA TYR A 200 -2.29 3.65 2.63
C TYR A 200 -1.12 4.00 1.72
N GLY A 201 0.04 3.47 2.05
CA GLY A 201 1.23 3.52 1.20
C GLY A 201 1.90 2.16 1.12
N PHE A 202 2.67 1.93 0.07
CA PHE A 202 3.45 0.68 -0.08
C PHE A 202 4.82 0.73 0.59
N SER A 203 5.31 1.93 0.90
CA SER A 203 6.58 2.18 1.59
C SER A 203 6.67 3.66 1.99
N ILE A 204 7.55 3.98 2.93
CA ILE A 204 7.84 5.38 3.31
C ILE A 204 8.30 6.18 2.08
N ARG A 205 9.15 5.58 1.22
CA ARG A 205 9.60 6.20 -0.04
C ARG A 205 8.44 6.55 -0.97
N ASN A 206 7.44 5.68 -1.08
CA ASN A 206 6.26 5.94 -1.91
C ASN A 206 5.45 7.14 -1.39
N ILE A 207 5.31 7.28 -0.07
CA ILE A 207 4.66 8.44 0.55
C ILE A 207 5.47 9.71 0.30
N ILE A 208 6.79 9.69 0.51
CA ILE A 208 7.68 10.85 0.24
C ILE A 208 7.57 11.30 -1.22
N ARG A 209 7.64 10.35 -2.16
CA ARG A 209 7.51 10.63 -3.59
C ARG A 209 6.15 11.24 -3.93
N GLY A 210 5.06 10.61 -3.50
CA GLY A 210 3.71 11.11 -3.75
C GLY A 210 3.52 12.54 -3.23
N ARG A 211 4.10 12.88 -2.07
CA ARG A 211 4.07 14.25 -1.55
C ARG A 211 4.87 15.22 -2.41
N ARG A 212 6.08 14.87 -2.84
CA ARG A 212 6.90 15.70 -3.74
C ARG A 212 6.22 15.93 -5.08
N ASP A 213 5.59 14.89 -5.63
CA ASP A 213 4.90 14.97 -6.91
C ASP A 213 3.62 15.81 -6.74
N SER A 214 2.90 15.71 -5.61
CA SER A 214 1.76 16.58 -5.33
C SER A 214 2.12 18.07 -5.27
N THR A 215 3.33 18.41 -4.80
CA THR A 215 3.81 19.80 -4.78
C THR A 215 4.26 20.31 -6.15
N LYS A 216 4.55 19.41 -7.09
CA LYS A 216 4.96 19.73 -8.47
C LYS A 216 3.80 19.68 -9.46
N SER A 217 2.84 18.81 -9.21
CA SER A 217 1.63 18.56 -10.01
C SER A 217 0.50 19.46 -9.53
N SER A 218 0.70 20.77 -9.61
CA SER A 218 -0.42 21.70 -9.73
C SER A 218 -0.81 21.73 -11.22
N SER A 219 -1.44 20.66 -11.72
CA SER A 219 -2.12 20.77 -13.00
C SER A 219 -3.26 21.77 -12.82
N ASN A 220 -3.20 22.88 -13.54
CA ASN A 220 -4.27 23.89 -13.56
C ASN A 220 -5.48 23.43 -14.40
N SER A 221 -5.58 22.13 -14.68
CA SER A 221 -6.70 21.57 -15.40
C SER A 221 -7.84 21.39 -14.41
N ASP A 222 -8.98 21.98 -14.73
CA ASP A 222 -10.23 21.75 -14.02
C ASP A 222 -10.96 20.55 -14.63
N GLN A 223 -10.26 19.53 -15.12
CA GLN A 223 -10.89 18.40 -15.81
C GLN A 223 -11.07 17.19 -14.88
N ALA A 224 -12.26 16.56 -14.96
CA ALA A 224 -12.59 15.29 -14.32
C ALA A 224 -12.81 14.23 -15.39
N LEU A 225 -11.90 13.26 -15.51
CA LEU A 225 -12.03 12.12 -16.41
C LEU A 225 -12.90 11.04 -15.75
N LEU A 226 -14.06 10.75 -16.31
CA LEU A 226 -15.02 9.79 -15.77
C LEU A 226 -15.20 8.63 -16.75
N VAL A 227 -14.86 7.41 -16.34
CA VAL A 227 -14.89 6.22 -17.19
C VAL A 227 -15.85 5.19 -16.59
N ALA A 228 -16.88 4.80 -17.35
CA ALA A 228 -17.75 3.67 -17.05
C ALA A 228 -17.46 2.51 -18.03
N MET A 229 -17.31 1.31 -17.48
CA MET A 229 -17.08 0.08 -18.22
C MET A 229 -18.22 -0.89 -17.94
N GLU A 230 -19.40 -0.58 -18.49
CA GLU A 230 -20.63 -1.37 -18.31
C GLU A 230 -20.52 -2.79 -18.89
N HIS A 231 -19.88 -2.92 -20.06
CA HIS A 231 -19.64 -4.18 -20.73
C HIS A 231 -18.14 -4.51 -20.73
N THR A 232 -17.78 -5.58 -20.05
CA THR A 232 -16.41 -6.12 -20.06
C THR A 232 -16.45 -7.54 -20.63
N PRO A 233 -15.73 -7.84 -21.72
CA PRO A 233 -15.70 -9.18 -22.30
C PRO A 233 -15.31 -10.24 -21.26
N GLY A 234 -16.15 -11.26 -21.11
CA GLY A 234 -15.93 -12.36 -20.17
C GLY A 234 -16.46 -12.11 -18.74
N TYR A 235 -17.13 -10.99 -18.49
CA TYR A 235 -17.78 -10.68 -17.21
C TYR A 235 -19.24 -10.30 -17.39
N ASP A 236 -19.99 -10.37 -16.29
CA ASP A 236 -21.38 -9.91 -16.25
C ASP A 236 -21.47 -8.39 -16.45
N MET A 237 -22.59 -7.96 -17.02
CA MET A 237 -22.88 -6.54 -17.26
C MET A 237 -23.03 -5.77 -15.94
N LEU A 238 -22.41 -4.58 -15.86
CA LEU A 238 -22.54 -3.68 -14.72
C LEU A 238 -23.58 -2.60 -15.01
N SER A 239 -24.87 -2.95 -14.88
CA SER A 239 -26.02 -2.10 -15.27
C SER A 239 -26.04 -0.71 -14.62
N PHE A 240 -25.34 -0.53 -13.49
CA PHE A 240 -25.29 0.74 -12.76
C PHE A 240 -24.00 1.55 -13.01
N ALA A 241 -23.12 1.11 -13.91
CA ALA A 241 -21.85 1.78 -14.16
C ALA A 241 -22.04 3.19 -14.77
N ASN A 242 -22.94 3.32 -15.75
CA ASN A 242 -23.23 4.61 -16.39
C ASN A 242 -23.98 5.55 -15.44
N GLU A 243 -25.00 5.05 -14.72
CA GLU A 243 -25.74 5.83 -13.71
C GLU A 243 -24.80 6.41 -12.64
N LYS A 244 -23.78 5.65 -12.21
CA LYS A 244 -22.75 6.15 -11.30
C LYS A 244 -21.95 7.29 -11.91
N VAL A 245 -21.53 7.18 -13.17
CA VAL A 245 -20.79 8.26 -13.85
C VAL A 245 -21.65 9.51 -14.00
N GLU A 246 -22.95 9.37 -14.30
CA GLU A 246 -23.88 10.51 -14.36
C GLU A 246 -24.00 11.23 -13.01
N LEU A 247 -24.11 10.48 -11.91
CA LEU A 247 -24.12 11.07 -10.56
C LEU A 247 -22.83 11.82 -10.26
N ILE A 248 -21.68 11.25 -10.61
CA ILE A 248 -20.36 11.86 -10.38
C ILE A 248 -20.15 13.07 -11.30
N ASP A 249 -20.68 13.09 -12.52
CA ASP A 249 -20.69 14.28 -13.39
C ASP A 249 -21.38 15.45 -12.70
N GLY A 250 -22.56 15.21 -12.10
CA GLY A 250 -23.26 16.23 -11.31
C GLY A 250 -22.40 16.79 -10.17
N MET A 251 -21.66 15.93 -9.47
CA MET A 251 -20.75 16.35 -8.39
C MET A 251 -19.53 17.12 -8.93
N ALA A 252 -18.91 16.66 -10.01
CA ALA A 252 -17.77 17.32 -10.64
C ALA A 252 -18.13 18.75 -11.08
N ARG A 253 -19.30 18.93 -11.70
CA ARG A 253 -19.82 20.26 -12.08
C ARG A 253 -20.03 21.16 -10.88
N SER A 254 -20.54 20.63 -9.75
CA SER A 254 -20.69 21.39 -8.51
C SER A 254 -19.33 21.89 -7.96
N MET A 255 -18.25 21.15 -8.25
CA MET A 255 -16.87 21.52 -7.92
C MET A 255 -16.21 22.41 -8.99
N LYS A 256 -16.96 22.85 -10.01
CA LYS A 256 -16.49 23.63 -11.18
C LYS A 256 -15.48 22.87 -12.05
N LEU A 257 -15.60 21.55 -12.13
CA LEU A 257 -14.79 20.72 -13.01
C LEU A 257 -15.54 20.44 -14.33
N GLU A 258 -14.80 20.44 -15.43
CA GLU A 258 -15.22 19.95 -16.74
C GLU A 258 -15.10 18.42 -16.79
N SER A 259 -16.24 17.74 -16.90
CA SER A 259 -16.25 16.28 -16.98
C SER A 259 -15.98 15.81 -18.41
N ILE A 260 -15.03 14.89 -18.54
CA ILE A 260 -14.68 14.21 -19.78
C ILE A 260 -15.11 12.75 -19.66
N ILE A 261 -16.04 12.33 -20.51
CA ILE A 261 -16.56 10.95 -20.55
C ILE A 261 -16.16 10.34 -21.89
N PRO A 262 -15.02 9.64 -21.98
CA PRO A 262 -14.58 9.00 -23.22
C PRO A 262 -15.54 7.86 -23.57
N THR A 263 -15.70 7.59 -24.86
CA THR A 263 -16.65 6.58 -25.32
C THR A 263 -16.14 5.18 -24.94
N HIS A 264 -15.07 4.63 -25.53
CA HIS A 264 -14.53 3.32 -25.07
C HIS A 264 -13.06 3.04 -25.47
N THR A 265 -12.24 4.03 -25.87
CA THR A 265 -10.86 3.74 -26.35
C THR A 265 -9.81 3.95 -25.26
N ASN A 266 -8.95 2.94 -25.04
CA ASN A 266 -7.79 3.05 -24.14
C ASN A 266 -6.91 4.27 -24.47
N ASN A 267 -6.81 4.64 -25.75
CA ASN A 267 -6.01 5.77 -26.21
C ASN A 267 -6.56 7.12 -25.73
N GLU A 268 -7.89 7.30 -25.71
CA GLU A 268 -8.51 8.51 -25.18
C GLU A 268 -8.32 8.62 -23.67
N VAL A 269 -8.52 7.51 -22.94
CA VAL A 269 -8.30 7.48 -21.48
C VAL A 269 -6.86 7.89 -21.16
N ILE A 270 -5.86 7.27 -21.81
CA ILE A 270 -4.44 7.59 -21.60
C ILE A 270 -4.15 9.07 -21.90
N ARG A 271 -4.75 9.61 -22.97
CA ARG A 271 -4.57 11.01 -23.37
C ARG A 271 -5.09 11.98 -22.31
N TYR A 272 -6.25 11.73 -21.73
CA TYR A 272 -6.83 12.62 -20.72
C TYR A 272 -6.29 12.38 -19.31
N LEU A 273 -5.72 11.19 -19.03
CA LEU A 273 -5.23 10.82 -17.71
C LEU A 273 -4.08 11.71 -17.22
N SER A 274 -3.19 12.16 -18.12
CA SER A 274 -2.06 13.03 -17.75
C SER A 274 -2.51 14.41 -17.30
N ASP A 275 -3.64 14.88 -17.81
CA ASP A 275 -4.07 16.26 -17.68
C ASP A 275 -5.23 16.38 -16.68
N CYS A 276 -6.01 15.32 -16.45
CA CYS A 276 -7.13 15.37 -15.52
C CYS A 276 -6.69 15.61 -14.07
N ARG A 277 -7.51 16.36 -13.33
CA ARG A 277 -7.35 16.57 -11.89
C ARG A 277 -8.03 15.49 -11.07
N ILE A 278 -9.15 14.96 -11.57
CA ILE A 278 -9.86 13.83 -10.99
C ILE A 278 -9.99 12.75 -12.05
N PHE A 279 -9.68 11.52 -11.67
CA PHE A 279 -9.99 10.33 -12.46
C PHE A 279 -10.95 9.44 -11.67
N HIS A 280 -12.10 9.13 -12.26
CA HIS A 280 -13.08 8.19 -11.73
C HIS A 280 -13.23 7.01 -12.70
N PHE A 281 -13.17 5.79 -12.17
CA PHE A 281 -13.36 4.57 -12.93
C PHE A 281 -14.40 3.67 -12.25
N ALA A 282 -15.41 3.26 -13.01
CA ALA A 282 -16.43 2.31 -12.60
C ALA A 282 -16.42 1.11 -13.56
N GLY A 283 -15.90 -0.04 -13.10
CA GLY A 283 -15.77 -1.24 -13.92
C GLY A 283 -15.38 -2.46 -13.08
N HIS A 284 -15.12 -3.58 -13.74
CA HIS A 284 -14.62 -4.78 -13.09
C HIS A 284 -13.16 -4.59 -12.65
N GLY A 285 -12.83 -5.05 -11.45
CA GLY A 285 -11.49 -5.00 -10.91
C GLY A 285 -11.06 -6.38 -10.41
N LEU A 286 -9.91 -6.85 -10.87
CA LEU A 286 -9.27 -8.04 -10.32
C LEU A 286 -8.06 -7.63 -9.50
N ALA A 287 -7.99 -8.13 -8.27
CA ALA A 287 -6.77 -8.13 -7.47
C ALA A 287 -6.09 -9.50 -7.63
N HIS A 288 -4.91 -9.54 -8.22
CA HIS A 288 -4.15 -10.79 -8.32
C HIS A 288 -3.73 -11.27 -6.92
N THR A 289 -4.05 -12.52 -6.59
CA THR A 289 -3.78 -13.12 -5.27
C THR A 289 -2.32 -13.50 -5.05
N GLU A 290 -1.51 -13.65 -6.11
CA GLU A 290 -0.07 -13.93 -6.00
C GLU A 290 0.81 -12.66 -6.15
N ASP A 291 0.26 -11.61 -6.75
CA ASP A 291 0.86 -10.27 -6.80
C ASP A 291 -0.17 -9.24 -6.32
N HIS A 292 -0.28 -9.09 -5.00
CA HIS A 292 -1.15 -8.12 -4.32
C HIS A 292 -0.92 -6.65 -4.72
N ARG A 293 0.03 -6.40 -5.64
CA ARG A 293 0.46 -5.09 -6.10
C ARG A 293 0.03 -4.81 -7.54
N ARG A 294 -0.84 -5.62 -8.15
CA ARG A 294 -1.47 -5.40 -9.45
C ARG A 294 -2.99 -5.46 -9.33
N VAL A 295 -3.62 -4.30 -9.44
CA VAL A 295 -5.03 -4.21 -9.83
C VAL A 295 -5.02 -4.06 -11.34
N VAL A 296 -5.56 -5.04 -12.06
CA VAL A 296 -5.83 -4.91 -13.49
C VAL A 296 -7.32 -4.62 -13.60
N SER A 297 -7.63 -3.39 -13.99
CA SER A 297 -8.96 -3.03 -14.48
C SER A 297 -9.06 -3.54 -15.92
N TYR A 298 -10.06 -4.37 -16.19
CA TYR A 298 -10.33 -4.91 -17.53
C TYR A 298 -11.38 -4.09 -18.25
#